data_AF-A0A1V2PPQ5-F1
#
_entry.id   AF-A0A1V2PPQ5-F1
#
_cell.length_a   1.000
_cell.length_b   1.000
_cell.length_c   1.000
_cell.angle_alpha   90.00
_cell.angle_beta   90.00
_cell.angle_gamma   90.00
#
_symmetry.space_group_name_H-M   'P 1'
#
loop_
_entity.id
_entity.type
_entity.pdbx_description
1 polymer ?
#
loop_
_entity_poly.entity_id
_entity_poly.type
_entity_poly.pdbx_seq_one_letter_code
_entity_poly.pdbx_strand_id
1 'polypeptide(L)'
;MSSTKLPSSACPERPRFFGLMKATTVFLAAALLVQGITAGQLLSTEDGRQLHHATGPLVTVAMALQIIAAFLVWKAGRGSARYLVASALMMVLVAVQFVVGGSGNLAVHVPLGVALFGGAAALVTQVWPTRRNDPGESQADLPGANELGT
;
A
#
# COMPACT_ATOMS: atom_id res chain seq x y z
N MET A 1 52.14 -10.07 -1.47
CA MET A 1 51.15 -9.01 -1.18
C MET A 1 50.01 -9.11 -2.18
N SER A 2 48.97 -9.89 -1.90
CA SER A 2 47.78 -9.98 -2.76
C SER A 2 46.67 -9.17 -2.11
N SER A 3 46.27 -8.08 -2.77
CA SER A 3 45.18 -7.22 -2.34
C SER A 3 43.85 -7.86 -2.78
N THR A 4 43.18 -8.53 -1.84
CA THR A 4 41.83 -9.06 -2.04
C THR A 4 40.87 -7.88 -2.14
N LYS A 5 40.48 -7.54 -3.37
CA LYS A 5 39.47 -6.51 -3.65
C LYS A 5 38.12 -7.02 -3.15
N LEU A 6 37.70 -6.61 -1.95
CA LEU A 6 36.37 -6.90 -1.42
C LEU A 6 35.32 -6.30 -2.38
N PRO A 7 34.26 -7.05 -2.76
CA PRO A 7 33.22 -6.53 -3.61
C PRO A 7 32.57 -5.33 -2.91
N SER A 8 32.52 -4.19 -3.62
CA SER A 8 31.84 -2.99 -3.17
C SER A 8 30.39 -3.34 -2.81
N SER A 9 30.08 -3.27 -1.52
CA SER A 9 28.73 -3.42 -1.00
C SER A 9 27.88 -2.25 -1.49
N ALA A 10 27.26 -2.41 -2.65
CA ALA A 10 26.32 -1.44 -3.19
C ALA A 10 25.16 -1.30 -2.18
N CYS A 11 25.09 -0.13 -1.53
CA CYS A 11 23.98 0.25 -0.68
C CYS A 11 22.66 0.04 -1.48
N PRO A 12 21.63 -0.60 -0.90
CA PRO A 12 20.37 -0.81 -1.60
C PRO A 12 19.69 0.52 -1.89
N GLU A 13 19.96 1.08 -3.06
CA GLU A 13 19.24 2.24 -3.57
C GLU A 13 17.75 1.91 -3.65
N ARG A 14 16.92 2.73 -3.01
CA ARG A 14 15.46 2.58 -3.06
C ARG A 14 14.99 2.67 -4.52
N PRO A 15 14.05 1.82 -4.97
CA PRO A 15 13.60 1.84 -6.35
C PRO A 15 13.10 3.23 -6.73
N ARG A 16 13.55 3.75 -7.87
CA ARG A 16 12.98 4.96 -8.48
C ARG A 16 11.46 4.71 -8.63
N PHE A 17 10.64 5.72 -8.32
CA PHE A 17 9.17 5.67 -8.26
C PHE A 17 8.51 5.03 -7.02
N PHE A 18 9.28 4.55 -6.04
CA PHE A 18 8.69 3.99 -4.83
C PHE A 18 7.88 5.03 -4.02
N GLY A 19 8.24 6.31 -4.07
CA GLY A 19 7.43 7.39 -3.47
C GLY A 19 6.04 7.53 -4.10
N LEU A 20 5.94 7.40 -5.43
CA LEU A 20 4.66 7.42 -6.16
C LEU A 20 3.80 6.21 -5.79
N MET A 21 4.40 5.03 -5.68
CA MET A 21 3.71 3.81 -5.23
C MET A 21 3.08 4.00 -3.84
N LYS A 22 3.82 4.61 -2.91
CA LYS A 22 3.35 4.92 -1.56
C LYS A 22 2.16 5.89 -1.58
N ALA A 23 2.29 6.99 -2.32
CA ALA A 23 1.24 8.00 -2.43
C ALA A 23 -0.05 7.43 -3.06
N THR A 24 0.08 6.69 -4.16
CA THR A 24 -1.04 6.07 -4.87
C THR A 24 -1.72 4.99 -4.03
N THR A 25 -0.97 4.22 -3.24
CA THR A 25 -1.55 3.19 -2.37
C THR A 25 -2.37 3.80 -1.24
N VAL A 26 -1.87 4.87 -0.62
CA VAL A 26 -2.62 5.63 0.40
C VAL A 26 -3.85 6.29 -0.21
N PHE A 27 -3.71 6.88 -1.39
CA PHE A 27 -4.83 7.51 -2.09
C PHE A 27 -5.93 6.51 -2.44
N LEU A 28 -5.57 5.30 -2.91
CA LEU A 28 -6.51 4.22 -3.16
C LEU A 28 -7.23 3.76 -1.88
N ALA A 29 -6.50 3.58 -0.79
CA ALA A 29 -7.10 3.22 0.50
C ALA A 29 -8.07 4.30 0.99
N ALA A 30 -7.69 5.58 0.87
CA ALA A 30 -8.56 6.71 1.23
C ALA A 30 -9.81 6.79 0.35
N ALA A 31 -9.67 6.63 -0.97
CA ALA A 31 -10.79 6.62 -1.91
C ALA A 31 -11.80 5.50 -1.58
N LEU A 32 -11.30 4.29 -1.29
CA LEU A 32 -12.14 3.16 -0.88
C LEU A 32 -12.80 3.38 0.49
N LEU A 33 -12.11 4.02 1.44
CA LEU A 33 -12.69 4.40 2.73
C LEU A 33 -13.83 5.41 2.54
N VAL A 34 -13.62 6.47 1.75
CA VAL A 34 -14.68 7.45 1.44
C VAL A 34 -15.86 6.75 0.78
N GLN A 35 -15.61 5.83 -0.16
CA GLN A 35 -16.68 5.06 -0.79
C GLN A 35 -17.43 4.13 0.19
N GLY A 36 -16.74 3.60 1.21
CA GLY A 36 -17.37 2.86 2.32
C GLY A 36 -18.22 3.75 3.22
N ILE A 37 -17.76 4.96 3.54
CA ILE A 37 -18.53 5.95 4.31
C ILE A 37 -19.80 6.33 3.55
N THR A 38 -19.69 6.63 2.25
CA THR A 38 -20.85 6.98 1.43
C THR A 38 -21.79 5.78 1.21
N ALA A 39 -21.28 4.54 1.22
CA ALA A 39 -22.13 3.34 1.22
C ALA A 39 -22.97 3.25 2.51
N GLY A 40 -22.41 3.61 3.67
CA GLY A 40 -23.18 3.73 4.91
C GLY A 40 -24.26 4.81 4.83
N GLN A 41 -23.95 5.95 4.19
CA GLN A 41 -24.94 7.00 3.92
C GLN A 41 -26.03 6.56 2.95
N LEU A 42 -25.69 5.80 1.89
CA LEU A 42 -26.66 5.20 0.96
C LEU A 42 -27.73 4.38 1.68
N LEU A 43 -27.38 3.74 2.81
CA LEU A 43 -28.31 2.96 3.62
C LEU A 43 -29.09 3.79 4.65
N SER A 44 -28.67 5.02 4.91
CA SER A 44 -29.14 5.82 6.05
C SER A 44 -29.80 7.14 5.67
N THR A 45 -29.62 7.63 4.44
CA THR A 45 -30.11 8.94 3.98
C THR A 45 -30.70 8.87 2.56
N GLU A 46 -31.62 9.79 2.25
CA GLU A 46 -32.27 9.86 0.92
C GLU A 46 -31.26 10.19 -0.20
N ASP A 47 -30.35 11.12 0.06
CA ASP A 47 -29.32 11.55 -0.91
C ASP A 47 -28.07 10.66 -0.96
N GLY A 48 -27.96 9.69 -0.05
CA GLY A 48 -26.77 8.86 0.12
C GLY A 48 -26.38 8.08 -1.14
N ARG A 49 -27.37 7.71 -1.97
CA ARG A 49 -27.12 7.02 -3.25
C ARG A 49 -26.40 7.90 -4.26
N GLN A 50 -26.73 9.19 -4.34
CA GLN A 50 -26.04 10.11 -5.26
C GLN A 50 -24.60 10.34 -4.80
N LEU A 51 -24.38 10.53 -3.50
CA LEU A 51 -23.05 10.68 -2.91
C LEU A 51 -22.18 9.45 -3.17
N HIS A 52 -22.74 8.25 -2.97
CA HIS A 52 -22.02 7.01 -3.23
C HIS A 52 -21.64 6.86 -4.70
N HIS A 53 -22.56 7.12 -5.63
CA HIS A 53 -22.25 7.11 -7.06
C HIS A 53 -21.15 8.11 -7.43
N ALA A 54 -21.16 9.31 -6.84
CA ALA A 54 -20.15 10.33 -7.08
C ALA A 54 -18.74 9.92 -6.63
N THR A 55 -18.61 8.96 -5.70
CA THR A 55 -17.31 8.42 -5.28
C THR A 55 -16.71 7.39 -6.24
N GLY A 56 -17.50 6.80 -7.13
CA GLY A 56 -17.02 5.80 -8.09
C GLY A 56 -15.83 6.28 -8.96
N PRO A 57 -15.93 7.46 -9.61
CA PRO A 57 -14.81 8.04 -10.36
C PRO A 57 -13.53 8.23 -9.53
N LEU A 58 -13.65 8.55 -8.24
CA LEU A 58 -12.51 8.73 -7.36
C LEU A 58 -11.73 7.42 -7.19
N VAL A 59 -12.43 6.30 -6.94
CA VAL A 59 -11.81 4.97 -6.85
C VAL A 59 -11.21 4.55 -8.19
N THR A 60 -11.89 4.82 -9.31
CA THR A 60 -11.36 4.51 -10.65
C THR A 60 -10.03 5.22 -10.91
N VAL A 61 -9.96 6.53 -10.64
CA VAL A 61 -8.72 7.31 -10.81
C VAL A 61 -7.63 6.80 -9.87
N ALA A 62 -7.96 6.55 -8.61
CA ALA A 62 -6.98 6.02 -7.66
C ALA A 62 -6.42 4.66 -8.09
N MET A 63 -7.26 3.76 -8.59
CA MET A 63 -6.86 2.44 -9.07
C MET A 63 -6.01 2.53 -10.34
N ALA A 64 -6.35 3.44 -11.27
CA ALA A 64 -5.54 3.71 -12.46
C ALA A 64 -4.14 4.21 -12.09
N LEU A 65 -4.03 5.14 -11.14
CA LEU A 65 -2.75 5.64 -10.66
C LEU A 65 -1.94 4.54 -9.95
N GLN A 66 -2.60 3.71 -9.15
CA GLN A 66 -1.97 2.59 -8.45
C GLN A 66 -1.35 1.58 -9.43
N ILE A 67 -2.07 1.16 -10.47
CA ILE A 67 -1.54 0.18 -11.44
C ILE A 67 -0.38 0.77 -12.26
N ILE A 68 -0.45 2.06 -12.61
CA ILE A 68 0.64 2.77 -13.30
C ILE A 68 1.89 2.81 -12.39
N ALA A 69 1.73 3.18 -11.12
CA ALA A 69 2.83 3.22 -10.17
C ALA A 69 3.47 1.84 -9.96
N ALA A 70 2.64 0.79 -9.83
CA ALA A 70 3.11 -0.59 -9.70
C ALA A 70 3.87 -1.06 -10.94
N PHE A 71 3.38 -0.71 -12.14
CA PHE A 71 4.05 -1.01 -13.40
C PHE A 71 5.40 -0.29 -13.51
N LEU A 72 5.49 0.99 -13.15
CA LEU A 72 6.76 1.74 -13.17
C LEU A 72 7.80 1.15 -12.20
N VAL A 73 7.37 0.75 -11.00
CA VAL A 73 8.25 0.11 -10.01
C VAL A 73 8.76 -1.25 -10.51
N TRP A 74 7.90 -2.03 -11.18
CA TRP A 74 8.31 -3.30 -11.82
C TRP A 74 9.27 -3.08 -12.98
N LYS A 75 8.95 -2.15 -13.90
CA LYS A 75 9.76 -1.83 -15.09
C LYS A 75 11.14 -1.26 -14.74
N ALA A 76 11.28 -0.57 -13.60
CA ALA A 76 12.56 -0.04 -13.14
C ALA A 76 13.58 -1.12 -12.67
N GLY A 77 13.27 -2.42 -12.86
CA GLY A 77 14.23 -3.53 -12.73
C GLY A 77 14.62 -3.91 -11.31
N ARG A 78 13.99 -3.30 -10.28
CA ARG A 78 14.30 -3.53 -8.85
C ARG A 78 13.07 -3.65 -7.95
N GLY A 79 11.86 -3.64 -8.52
CA GLY A 79 10.60 -3.78 -7.81
C GLY A 79 10.04 -5.20 -7.90
N SER A 80 9.55 -5.75 -6.78
CA SER A 80 8.91 -7.07 -6.79
C SER A 80 7.64 -7.05 -7.65
N ALA A 81 7.54 -7.98 -8.60
CA ALA A 81 6.36 -8.17 -9.45
C ALA A 81 5.07 -8.39 -8.64
N ARG A 82 5.19 -8.76 -7.36
CA ARG A 82 4.07 -8.91 -6.42
C ARG A 82 3.15 -7.69 -6.38
N TYR A 83 3.70 -6.47 -6.45
CA TYR A 83 2.89 -5.25 -6.36
C TYR A 83 2.08 -5.01 -7.62
N LEU A 84 2.64 -5.36 -8.79
CA LEU A 84 1.94 -5.30 -10.06
C LEU A 84 0.82 -6.32 -10.10
N VAL A 85 1.10 -7.57 -9.71
CA VAL A 85 0.08 -8.65 -9.64
C VAL A 85 -1.04 -8.28 -8.67
N ALA A 86 -0.71 -7.81 -7.46
CA ALA A 86 -1.71 -7.40 -6.48
C ALA A 86 -2.56 -6.22 -7.00
N SER A 87 -1.94 -5.22 -7.63
CA SER A 87 -2.67 -4.08 -8.20
C SER A 87 -3.54 -4.50 -9.38
N ALA A 88 -3.09 -5.45 -10.21
CA ALA A 88 -3.88 -5.99 -11.32
C ALA A 88 -5.09 -6.78 -10.81
N LEU A 89 -4.92 -7.61 -9.78
CA LEU A 89 -6.02 -8.32 -9.13
C LEU A 89 -7.03 -7.33 -8.54
N MET A 90 -6.56 -6.30 -7.84
CA MET A 90 -7.42 -5.24 -7.30
C MET A 90 -8.19 -4.52 -8.41
N MET A 91 -7.56 -4.24 -9.56
CA MET A 91 -8.24 -3.64 -10.72
C MET A 91 -9.40 -4.53 -11.22
N VAL A 92 -9.17 -5.83 -11.34
CA VAL A 92 -10.22 -6.80 -11.74
C VAL A 92 -11.37 -6.79 -10.72
N LEU A 93 -11.03 -6.83 -9.43
CA LEU A 93 -12.04 -6.81 -8.36
C LEU A 93 -12.82 -5.49 -8.34
N VAL A 94 -12.19 -4.34 -8.62
CA VAL A 94 -12.87 -3.05 -8.79
C VAL A 94 -13.82 -3.08 -9.99
N ALA A 95 -13.43 -3.69 -11.11
CA ALA A 95 -14.32 -3.83 -12.27
C ALA A 95 -15.55 -4.69 -11.94
N VAL A 96 -15.35 -5.83 -11.25
CA VAL A 96 -16.46 -6.65 -10.73
C VAL A 96 -17.32 -5.82 -9.78
N GLN A 97 -16.70 -5.01 -8.93
CA GLN A 97 -17.41 -4.15 -7.98
C GLN A 97 -18.35 -3.16 -8.66
N PHE A 98 -17.94 -2.56 -9.78
CA PHE A 98 -18.80 -1.67 -10.57
C PHE A 98 -20.03 -2.39 -11.12
N VAL A 99 -19.86 -3.62 -11.63
CA VAL A 99 -20.97 -4.42 -12.15
C VAL A 99 -21.94 -4.80 -11.04
N VAL A 100 -21.42 -5.33 -9.93
CA VAL A 100 -22.24 -5.76 -8.79
C VAL A 100 -22.95 -4.55 -8.15
N GLY A 101 -22.26 -3.42 -7.98
CA GLY A 101 -22.84 -2.19 -7.46
C GLY A 101 -23.94 -1.63 -8.36
N GLY A 102 -23.71 -1.60 -9.67
CA GLY A 102 -24.71 -1.16 -10.66
C GLY A 102 -25.95 -2.05 -10.71
N SER A 103 -25.82 -3.34 -10.37
CA SER A 103 -26.95 -4.27 -10.26
C SER A 103 -27.77 -4.13 -8.97
N GLY A 104 -27.27 -3.37 -7.98
CA GLY A 104 -27.91 -3.22 -6.67
C GLY A 104 -27.73 -4.43 -5.74
N ASN A 105 -26.90 -5.42 -6.09
CA ASN A 105 -26.66 -6.61 -5.26
C ASN A 105 -25.73 -6.28 -4.08
N LEU A 106 -26.31 -5.68 -3.04
CA LEU A 106 -25.58 -5.25 -1.83
C LEU A 106 -24.90 -6.41 -1.09
N ALA A 107 -25.48 -7.60 -1.13
CA ALA A 107 -24.96 -8.79 -0.45
C ALA A 107 -23.57 -9.20 -0.96
N VAL A 108 -23.26 -8.94 -2.24
CA VAL A 108 -21.93 -9.17 -2.81
C VAL A 108 -21.12 -7.89 -2.86
N HIS A 109 -21.75 -6.75 -3.17
CA HIS A 109 -21.07 -5.46 -3.32
C HIS A 109 -20.35 -5.03 -2.03
N VAL A 110 -21.06 -5.09 -0.90
CA VAL A 110 -20.55 -4.60 0.38
C VAL A 110 -19.36 -5.43 0.87
N PRO A 111 -19.43 -6.78 0.94
CA PRO A 111 -18.27 -7.57 1.35
C PRO A 111 -17.07 -7.41 0.41
N LEU A 112 -17.31 -7.35 -0.91
CA LEU A 112 -16.25 -7.10 -1.88
C LEU A 112 -15.59 -5.72 -1.66
N GLY A 113 -16.37 -4.73 -1.23
CA GLY A 113 -15.89 -3.35 -1.00
C GLY A 113 -14.99 -3.29 0.21
N VAL A 114 -15.41 -3.96 1.29
CA VAL A 114 -14.61 -4.13 2.49
C VAL A 114 -13.33 -4.91 2.19
N ALA A 115 -13.40 -5.98 1.39
CA ALA A 115 -12.21 -6.75 0.99
C ALA A 115 -11.22 -5.92 0.17
N LEU A 116 -11.71 -5.12 -0.79
CA LEU A 116 -10.89 -4.17 -1.54
C LEU A 116 -10.23 -3.14 -0.62
N PHE A 117 -10.98 -2.53 0.29
CA PHE A 117 -10.41 -1.59 1.26
C PHE A 117 -9.32 -2.26 2.12
N GLY A 118 -9.59 -3.45 2.65
CA GLY A 118 -8.61 -4.24 3.41
C GLY A 118 -7.36 -4.58 2.59
N GLY A 119 -7.51 -4.94 1.32
CA GLY A 119 -6.40 -5.18 0.39
C GLY A 119 -5.56 -3.93 0.15
N ALA A 120 -6.19 -2.77 -0.05
CA ALA A 120 -5.49 -1.49 -0.20
C ALA A 120 -4.73 -1.12 1.10
N ALA A 121 -5.36 -1.27 2.27
CA ALA A 121 -4.70 -1.06 3.56
C ALA A 121 -3.51 -2.01 3.77
N ALA A 122 -3.65 -3.29 3.40
CA ALA A 122 -2.56 -4.25 3.44
C ALA A 122 -1.39 -3.79 2.54
N LEU A 123 -1.68 -3.33 1.32
CA LEU A 123 -0.66 -2.75 0.44
C LEU A 123 0.03 -1.53 1.09
N VAL A 124 -0.69 -0.64 1.76
CA VAL A 124 -0.10 0.50 2.49
C VAL A 124 0.94 0.00 3.50
N THR A 125 0.61 -1.01 4.30
CA THR A 125 1.55 -1.58 5.29
C THR A 125 2.78 -2.20 4.64
N GLN A 126 2.62 -2.86 3.49
CA GLN A 126 3.72 -3.50 2.78
C GLN A 126 4.69 -2.50 2.13
N VAL A 127 4.22 -1.30 1.74
CA VAL A 127 5.06 -0.26 1.12
C VAL A 127 5.67 0.72 2.13
N TRP A 128 5.30 0.63 3.41
CA TRP A 128 5.98 1.30 4.54
C TRP A 128 6.72 0.27 5.41
N PRO A 129 8.03 0.07 5.22
CA PRO A 129 8.80 -0.75 6.15
C PRO A 129 8.75 -0.12 7.54
N THR A 130 8.25 -0.85 8.54
CA THR A 130 8.48 -0.55 9.94
C THR A 130 9.99 -0.58 10.17
N ARG A 131 10.56 0.51 10.68
CA ARG A 131 11.94 0.47 11.16
C ARG A 131 11.98 -0.57 12.27
N ARG A 132 12.79 -1.63 12.13
CA ARG A 132 13.17 -2.43 13.29
C ARG A 132 13.97 -1.50 14.20
N ASN A 133 13.49 -1.31 15.41
CA ASN A 133 14.32 -0.76 16.48
C ASN A 133 15.23 -1.93 16.88
N ASP A 134 16.44 -1.98 16.35
CA ASP A 134 17.39 -3.01 16.74
C ASP A 134 17.84 -2.72 18.19
N PRO A 135 17.58 -3.60 19.18
CA PRO A 135 17.90 -3.33 20.59
C PRO A 135 19.40 -3.29 20.93
N GLY A 136 20.30 -3.22 19.94
CA GLY A 136 21.74 -3.45 20.09
C GLY A 136 22.62 -2.21 20.29
N GLU A 137 22.14 -1.00 19.99
CA GLU A 137 22.99 0.22 20.07
C GLU A 137 23.01 0.88 21.46
N SER A 138 22.11 0.52 22.38
CA SER A 138 22.00 1.23 23.67
C SER A 138 22.90 0.69 24.79
N GLN A 139 23.76 -0.31 24.54
CA GLN A 139 24.58 -0.96 25.59
C GLN A 139 26.08 -1.08 25.26
N ALA A 140 26.58 -0.42 24.19
CA ALA A 140 28.00 -0.46 23.83
C ALA A 140 28.82 0.74 24.34
N ASP A 141 28.21 1.70 25.04
CA ASP A 141 28.88 2.91 25.53
C ASP A 141 28.80 3.06 27.06
N LEU A 142 29.38 2.11 27.79
CA LEU A 142 29.80 2.34 29.18
C LEU A 142 31.31 2.13 29.29
N PRO A 143 32.15 3.15 28.99
CA PRO A 143 33.53 3.16 29.43
C PRO A 143 33.57 3.39 30.94
N GLY A 144 33.79 2.34 31.74
CA GLY A 144 34.01 2.54 33.18
C GLY A 144 33.92 1.37 34.15
N ALA A 145 34.01 0.11 33.72
CA ALA A 145 33.82 -1.04 34.63
C ALA A 145 35.07 -1.92 34.82
N ASN A 146 36.29 -1.40 34.69
CA ASN A 146 37.49 -2.22 34.96
C ASN A 146 38.70 -1.49 35.56
N GLU A 147 38.47 -0.54 36.47
CA GLU A 147 39.53 0.13 37.24
C GLU A 147 39.27 0.03 38.75
N LEU A 148 38.83 -1.14 39.25
CA LEU A 148 38.80 -1.43 40.69
C LEU A 148 39.13 -2.91 40.94
N GLY A 149 40.40 -3.19 41.19
CA GLY A 149 40.85 -4.40 41.90
C GLY A 149 42.00 -5.16 41.24
N THR A 150 43.24 -4.79 41.59
CA THR A 150 44.25 -5.56 42.38
C THR A 150 45.65 -5.09 42.03
#